data_AF-A0A141FD60-F1
#
_entry.id   AF-A0A141FD60-F1
#
_cell.length_a   1.000
_cell.length_b   1.000
_cell.length_c   1.000
_cell.angle_alpha   90.00
_cell.angle_beta   90.00
_cell.angle_gamma   90.00
#
_symmetry.space_group_name_H-M   'P 1'
#
loop_
_entity.id
_entity.type
_entity.pdbx_description
1 polymer ?
#
loop_
_entity_poly.entity_id
_entity_poly.type
_entity_poly.pdbx_seq_one_letter_code
_entity_poly.pdbx_strand_id
1 'polypeptide(L)' 'FIENYFNVNFSLYCTQIQDHDYLCELSDALARINSTLIDLCIDMWLYISNNLLKLKVIQKEIGSSTMP' A
#
# COMPACT_ATOMS: atom_id res chain seq x y z
N PHE A 1 18.90 -1.94 -28.15
CA PHE A 1 17.67 -2.18 -28.92
C PHE A 1 16.49 -2.50 -28.01
N ILE A 2 16.56 -3.58 -27.22
CA ILE A 2 15.49 -4.01 -26.30
C ILE A 2 15.23 -2.96 -25.21
N GLU A 3 16.28 -2.43 -24.56
CA GLU A 3 16.14 -1.41 -23.51
C GLU A 3 15.41 -0.16 -24.01
N ASN A 4 15.76 0.36 -25.18
CA ASN A 4 15.12 1.56 -25.75
C ASN A 4 13.68 1.32 -26.23
N TYR A 5 13.33 0.08 -26.58
CA TYR A 5 11.99 -0.24 -27.08
C TYR A 5 11.00 -0.52 -25.93
N PHE A 6 11.46 -1.21 -24.88
CA PHE A 6 10.63 -1.59 -23.73
C PHE A 6 10.85 -0.73 -22.49
N ASN A 7 11.82 0.18 -22.52
CA ASN A 7 12.20 1.05 -21.42
C ASN A 7 12.56 0.28 -20.13
N VAL A 8 13.36 -0.77 -20.30
CA VAL A 8 13.85 -1.65 -19.23
C VAL A 8 15.38 -1.63 -19.20
N ASN A 9 15.95 -1.86 -18.02
CA ASN A 9 17.40 -2.00 -17.86
C ASN A 9 17.79 -3.47 -18.01
N PHE A 10 18.85 -3.74 -18.76
CA PHE A 10 19.36 -5.08 -18.97
C PHE A 10 20.21 -5.55 -17.79
N SER A 11 19.95 -6.78 -17.31
CA SER A 11 20.83 -7.46 -16.34
C SER A 11 21.90 -8.26 -17.09
N LEU A 12 23.17 -7.88 -16.92
CA LEU A 12 24.31 -8.50 -17.60
C LEU A 12 24.59 -9.93 -17.12
N TYR A 13 24.25 -10.24 -15.86
CA TYR A 13 24.55 -11.51 -15.21
C TYR A 13 23.26 -12.17 -14.75
N CYS A 14 22.84 -13.18 -15.49
CA CYS A 14 21.58 -13.87 -15.31
C CYS A 14 21.74 -15.31 -15.82
N THR A 15 20.95 -16.24 -15.28
CA THR A 15 20.91 -17.62 -15.80
C THR A 15 19.83 -17.74 -16.87
N GLN A 16 19.14 -18.87 -16.99
CA GLN A 16 17.96 -18.99 -17.86
C GLN A 16 16.85 -18.00 -17.47
N ILE A 17 16.76 -17.66 -16.18
CA ILE A 17 15.79 -16.72 -15.61
C ILE A 17 16.52 -15.57 -14.91
N GLN A 18 15.84 -14.44 -14.81
CA GLN A 18 16.30 -13.27 -14.05
C GLN A 18 16.51 -13.63 -12.57
N ASP A 19 17.41 -12.94 -11.89
CA ASP A 19 17.65 -13.03 -10.44
C ASP A 19 16.45 -12.59 -9.59
N HIS A 20 15.59 -11.73 -10.14
CA HIS A 20 14.39 -11.17 -9.50
C HIS A 20 14.67 -10.29 -8.27
N ASP A 21 15.93 -9.90 -8.03
CA ASP A 21 16.31 -9.09 -6.86
C ASP A 21 15.60 -7.74 -6.86
N TYR A 22 15.46 -7.08 -8.02
CA TYR A 22 14.72 -5.82 -8.14
C TYR A 22 13.25 -5.95 -7.69
N LEU A 23 12.63 -7.12 -7.93
CA LEU A 23 11.24 -7.37 -7.56
C LEU A 23 11.13 -7.59 -6.06
N CYS A 24 12.10 -8.29 -5.45
CA CYS A 24 12.23 -8.42 -4.00
C CYS A 24 12.40 -7.05 -3.34
N GLU A 25 13.33 -6.23 -3.82
CA GLU A 25 13.57 -4.86 -3.30
C GLU A 25 12.32 -3.98 -3.39
N LEU A 26 11.62 -4.02 -4.53
CA LEU A 26 10.37 -3.29 -4.73
C LEU A 26 9.28 -3.77 -3.77
N SER A 27 9.13 -5.10 -3.63
CA SER A 27 8.14 -5.70 -2.75
C SER A 27 8.40 -5.36 -1.28
N ASP A 28 9.66 -5.38 -0.86
CA ASP A 28 10.09 -4.99 0.48
C ASP A 28 9.83 -3.51 0.76
N ALA A 29 10.08 -2.63 -0.22
CA ALA A 29 9.77 -1.21 -0.10
C ALA A 29 8.24 -0.99 0.06
N LEU A 30 7.43 -1.68 -0.74
CA LEU A 30 5.97 -1.64 -0.63
C LEU A 30 5.48 -2.19 0.71
N ALA A 31 6.07 -3.29 1.19
CA ALA A 31 5.72 -3.88 2.47
C ALA A 31 5.98 -2.91 3.63
N ARG A 32 7.12 -2.20 3.63
CA ARG A 32 7.42 -1.18 4.64
C ARG A 32 6.44 -0.01 4.60
N ILE A 33 6.12 0.49 3.41
CA ILE A 33 5.11 1.55 3.24
C ILE A 33 3.76 1.10 3.79
N ASN A 34 3.33 -0.12 3.44
CA ASN A 34 2.07 -0.68 3.93
C ASN A 34 2.05 -0.81 5.45
N SER A 35 3.14 -1.25 6.08
CA SER A 35 3.23 -1.31 7.53
C SER A 35 3.04 0.06 8.18
N THR A 36 3.67 1.12 7.64
CA THR A 36 3.47 2.50 8.13
C THR A 36 2.04 2.98 7.94
N LEU A 37 1.41 2.65 6.82
CA LEU A 37 0.01 3.00 6.56
C LEU A 37 -0.96 2.23 7.47
N ILE A 38 -0.66 0.96 7.76
CA ILE A 38 -1.45 0.15 8.71
C ILE A 38 -1.38 0.78 10.10
N ASP A 39 -0.20 1.18 10.55
CA ASP A 39 0.00 1.84 11.84
C ASP A 39 -0.84 3.14 11.91
N LEU A 40 -0.78 3.97 10.86
CA LEU A 40 -1.61 5.17 10.75
C LEU A 40 -3.12 4.85 10.80
N CYS A 41 -3.57 3.82 10.09
CA CYS A 41 -4.98 3.40 10.10
C CYS A 41 -5.43 2.94 11.49
N ILE A 42 -4.57 2.21 12.22
CA ILE A 42 -4.83 1.78 13.58
C ILE A 42 -4.94 2.99 14.52
N ASP A 43 -4.01 3.93 14.42
CA ASP A 43 -4.05 5.17 15.22
C ASP A 43 -5.31 5.98 14.96
N MET A 44 -5.68 6.18 13.70
CA MET A 44 -6.92 6.89 13.34
C MET A 44 -8.15 6.18 13.91
N TRP A 45 -8.19 4.85 13.84
CA TRP A 45 -9.28 4.07 14.42
C TRP A 45 -9.34 4.22 15.95
N LEU A 46 -8.20 4.20 16.64
CA LEU A 46 -8.10 4.42 18.08
C LEU A 46 -8.54 5.84 18.46
N TYR A 47 -8.14 6.85 17.70
CA TYR A 47 -8.54 8.24 17.95
C TYR A 47 -10.04 8.47 17.74
N ILE A 48 -10.65 7.83 16.74
CA ILE A 48 -12.11 7.87 16.55
C ILE A 48 -12.82 7.14 17.71
N SER A 49 -12.33 5.97 18.10
CA SER A 49 -12.91 5.18 19.19
C SER A 49 -12.83 5.91 20.54
N ASN A 50 -11.76 6.67 20.78
CA ASN A 50 -11.57 7.50 21.97
C ASN A 50 -12.27 8.87 21.89
N ASN A 51 -13.08 9.12 20.86
CA ASN A 51 -13.75 10.40 20.61
C ASN A 51 -12.82 11.63 20.50
N LEU A 52 -11.54 11.43 20.20
CA LEU A 52 -10.58 12.51 19.92
C LEU A 52 -10.83 13.11 18.53
N LEU A 53 -11.19 12.26 17.57
CA LEU A 53 -11.59 12.63 16.21
C LEU A 53 -13.01 12.15 15.92
N LYS A 54 -13.73 12.85 15.04
CA LYS A 54 -15.06 12.44 14.56
C LYS A 54 -15.13 12.47 13.05
N LEU A 55 -15.84 11.50 12.48
CA LEU A 55 -16.10 11.42 11.05
C LEU A 55 -17.17 12.44 10.64
N LYS A 56 -16.97 13.09 9.48
CA LYS A 56 -17.97 13.97 8.89
C LYS A 56 -19.11 13.13 8.33
N VAL A 57 -20.34 13.38 8.78
CA VAL A 57 -21.53 12.65 8.30
C VAL A 57 -21.99 13.24 6.97
N ILE A 58 -22.23 12.37 5.98
CA ILE A 58 -22.90 12.70 4.73
C ILE A 58 -24.32 12.13 4.78
N GLN A 59 -25.31 12.96 4.47
CA GLN A 59 -26.73 12.71 4.79
C GLN A 59 -27.36 11.48 4.12
N LYS A 60 -26.69 10.87 3.14
CA LYS A 60 -27.15 9.65 2.43
C LYS A 60 -26.35 8.40 2.80
N GLU A 61 -25.33 8.51 3.63
CA GLU A 61 -24.51 7.39 4.05
C GLU A 61 -25.13 6.70 5.28
N ILE A 62 -25.12 5.37 5.27
CA ILE A 62 -25.66 4.54 6.33
C ILE A 62 -24.49 3.84 7.01
N GLY A 63 -24.27 4.11 8.30
CA GLY A 63 -23.16 3.52 9.06
C GLY A 63 -23.41 2.07 9.47
N SER A 64 -24.65 1.74 9.86
CA SER A 64 -25.06 0.39 10.25
C SER A 64 -26.45 0.09 9.68
N SER A 65 -26.67 -1.16 9.28
CA SER A 65 -27.97 -1.61 8.76
C SER A 65 -29.05 -1.73 9.83
N THR A 66 -28.66 -1.83 11.10
CA THR A 66 -29.58 -2.05 12.23
C THR A 66 -29.50 -0.97 13.31
N MET A 67 -28.39 -0.24 13.39
CA MET A 67 -28.22 0.86 14.34
C MET A 67 -28.41 2.18 13.61
N PRO A 68 -29.43 2.98 13.98
CA PRO A 68 -29.68 4.28 13.36
C PRO A 68 -28.56 5.29 13.66
#